data_AF-A0A971P236-F1
#
_entry.id   AF-A0A971P236-F1
#
_cell.length_a   1.000
_cell.length_b   1.000
_cell.length_c   1.000
_cell.angle_alpha   90.00
_cell.angle_beta   90.00
_cell.angle_gamma   90.00
#
_symmetry.space_group_name_H-M   'P 1'
#
loop_
_entity.id
_entity.type
_entity.pdbx_description
1 polymer ?
#
loop_
_entity_poly.entity_id
_entity_poly.type
_entity_poly.pdbx_seq_one_letter_code
_entity_poly.pdbx_strand_id
1 'polypeptide(L)'
;MSEAEAYDAGWVPILGNFFLVAPGKMLSKGVFENRKGKLPSTPGRIWYEADINYTIGYRNGHRILFPNDGLLFVTYDHYITFKEIV
;
A
#
# COMPACT_ATOMS: atom_id res chain seq x y z
N MET A 1 -1.96 8.25 -4.55
CA MET A 1 -2.92 9.11 -3.83
C MET A 1 -2.97 8.62 -2.40
N SER A 2 -2.95 9.53 -1.42
CA SER A 2 -3.09 9.16 -0.02
C SER A 2 -4.53 8.72 0.29
N GLU A 3 -4.72 7.97 1.37
CA GLU A 3 -6.04 7.57 1.83
C GLU A 3 -6.94 8.77 2.16
N ALA A 4 -6.41 9.84 2.74
CA ALA A 4 -7.15 11.06 3.02
C ALA A 4 -7.64 11.75 1.73
N GLU A 5 -6.74 11.95 0.76
CA GLU A 5 -7.09 12.53 -0.55
C GLU A 5 -8.15 11.69 -1.28
N ALA A 6 -8.10 10.37 -1.13
CA ALA A 6 -9.09 9.47 -1.72
C ALA A 6 -10.48 9.66 -1.09
N TYR A 7 -10.56 9.75 0.24
CA TYR A 7 -11.81 10.04 0.94
C TYR A 7 -12.37 11.41 0.55
N ASP A 8 -11.53 12.44 0.47
CA ASP A 8 -11.92 13.78 0.05
C ASP A 8 -12.43 13.82 -1.40
N ALA A 9 -11.89 12.95 -2.26
CA ALA A 9 -12.36 12.77 -3.63
C ALA A 9 -13.68 11.97 -3.74
N GLY A 10 -14.22 11.45 -2.63
CA GLY A 10 -15.47 10.68 -2.60
C GLY A 10 -15.29 9.16 -2.67
N TRP A 11 -14.10 8.65 -2.35
CA TRP A 11 -13.89 7.21 -2.25
C TRP A 11 -14.67 6.64 -1.06
N VAL A 12 -15.47 5.61 -1.32
CA VAL A 12 -16.20 4.85 -0.32
C VAL A 12 -15.79 3.37 -0.47
N PRO A 13 -14.96 2.83 0.43
CA PRO A 13 -14.37 1.49 0.27
C PRO A 13 -15.38 0.36 0.03
N ILE A 14 -16.53 0.40 0.72
CA ILE A 14 -17.57 -0.64 0.58
C ILE A 14 -18.22 -0.64 -0.81
N LEU A 15 -18.18 0.49 -1.51
CA LEU A 15 -18.70 0.61 -2.88
C LEU A 15 -17.69 0.20 -3.95
N GLY A 16 -16.41 0.01 -3.59
CA GLY A 16 -15.37 -0.31 -4.58
C GLY A 16 -15.19 0.77 -5.66
N ASN A 17 -15.54 2.02 -5.35
CA ASN A 17 -15.64 3.11 -6.32
C ASN A 17 -14.34 3.92 -6.52
N PHE A 18 -13.19 3.44 -6.04
CA PHE A 18 -11.95 4.22 -6.07
C PHE A 18 -11.56 4.65 -7.49
N PHE A 19 -11.66 3.74 -8.47
CA PHE A 19 -11.37 4.03 -9.87
C PHE A 19 -12.27 5.11 -10.50
N LEU A 20 -13.46 5.39 -9.94
CA LEU A 20 -14.35 6.44 -10.41
C LEU A 20 -13.88 7.82 -9.93
N VAL A 21 -13.39 7.91 -8.69
CA VAL A 21 -12.97 9.18 -8.08
C VAL A 21 -11.49 9.50 -8.33
N ALA A 22 -10.69 8.47 -8.61
CA ALA A 22 -9.27 8.58 -8.86
C ALA A 22 -8.83 7.67 -10.03
N PRO A 23 -9.27 7.95 -11.28
CA PRO A 23 -8.97 7.09 -12.43
C PRO A 23 -7.46 6.91 -12.64
N GLY A 24 -7.03 5.66 -12.80
CA GLY A 24 -5.63 5.29 -13.06
C GLY A 24 -4.67 5.52 -11.88
N LYS A 25 -5.17 5.86 -10.69
CA LYS A 25 -4.33 6.04 -9.50
C LYS A 25 -4.27 4.77 -8.65
N MET A 26 -3.24 4.70 -7.82
CA MET A 26 -3.11 3.73 -6.72
C MET A 26 -3.23 4.43 -5.37
N LEU A 27 -3.72 3.69 -4.37
CA LEU A 27 -3.83 4.16 -3.00
C LEU A 27 -2.51 3.91 -2.24
N SER A 28 -2.12 4.85 -1.39
CA SER A 28 -1.13 4.63 -0.34
C SER A 28 -1.76 4.93 1.01
N LYS A 29 -1.48 4.07 2.00
CA LYS A 29 -1.85 4.28 3.39
C LYS A 29 -0.75 4.97 4.20
N GLY A 30 0.33 5.39 3.55
CA GLY A 30 1.46 6.03 4.21
C GLY A 30 2.29 5.03 4.99
N VAL A 31 2.51 5.32 6.27
CA VAL A 31 3.39 4.54 7.15
C VAL A 31 2.84 3.14 7.39
N PHE A 32 3.67 2.14 7.11
CA PHE A 32 3.41 0.75 7.45
C PHE A 32 4.13 0.40 8.75
N GLU A 33 3.38 0.12 9.82
CA GLU A 33 3.96 -0.05 11.16
C GLU A 33 4.79 -1.33 11.34
N ASN A 34 4.77 -2.27 10.40
CA ASN A 34 5.46 -3.56 10.52
C ASN A 34 5.18 -4.28 11.86
N ARG A 35 3.94 -4.22 12.37
CA ARG A 35 3.55 -4.73 13.70
C ARG A 35 3.93 -6.20 13.97
N LYS A 36 3.96 -7.02 12.91
CA LYS A 36 4.31 -8.45 12.99
C LYS A 36 5.81 -8.72 12.81
N GLY A 37 6.63 -7.68 12.64
CA GLY A 37 8.09 -7.80 12.49
C GLY A 37 8.52 -8.66 11.31
N LYS A 38 7.74 -8.70 10.22
CA LYS A 38 8.01 -9.56 9.06
C LYS A 38 9.01 -8.94 8.08
N LEU A 39 9.21 -7.63 8.16
CA LEU A 39 10.22 -6.90 7.39
C LEU A 39 11.40 -6.50 8.29
N PRO A 40 12.62 -6.33 7.74
CA PRO A 40 13.78 -5.92 8.52
C PRO A 40 13.60 -4.56 9.20
N SER A 41 13.93 -4.49 10.49
CA SER A 41 13.84 -3.27 11.30
C SER A 41 15.22 -2.83 11.77
N THR A 42 15.55 -1.55 11.56
CA THR A 42 16.77 -0.90 12.05
C THR A 42 16.42 0.45 12.70
N PRO A 43 17.23 0.99 13.62
CA PRO A 43 16.97 2.30 14.22
C PRO A 43 16.82 3.40 13.16
N GLY A 44 15.72 4.16 13.23
CA GLY A 44 15.42 5.23 12.28
C GLY A 44 14.77 4.78 10.96
N ARG A 45 14.60 3.47 10.74
CA ARG A 45 13.86 2.96 9.57
C ARG A 45 12.37 3.15 9.75
N ILE A 46 11.74 3.76 8.74
CA ILE A 46 10.29 3.92 8.63
C ILE A 46 9.86 3.22 7.35
N TRP A 47 8.90 2.30 7.48
CA TRP A 47 8.30 1.60 6.35
C TRP A 47 7.09 2.36 5.84
N TYR A 48 6.90 2.34 4.53
CA TYR A 48 5.73 2.87 3.83
C TYR A 48 5.09 1.80 2.95
N GLU A 49 3.82 1.97 2.62
CA GLU A 49 3.09 1.07 1.73
C GLU A 49 2.33 1.79 0.62
N ALA A 50 2.20 1.11 -0.52
CA ALA A 50 1.31 1.52 -1.60
C ALA A 50 0.71 0.30 -2.32
N ASP A 51 -0.48 0.49 -2.88
CA ASP A 51 -1.12 -0.49 -3.75
C ASP A 51 -0.34 -0.66 -5.04
N ILE A 52 -0.29 -1.90 -5.53
CA ILE A 52 0.20 -2.24 -6.86
C ILE A 52 -0.83 -3.11 -7.59
N ASN A 53 -0.78 -3.11 -8.92
CA ASN A 53 -1.66 -3.91 -9.79
C ASN A 53 -3.17 -3.65 -9.56
N TYR A 54 -3.54 -2.49 -9.01
CA TYR A 54 -4.93 -2.06 -8.92
C TYR A 54 -5.38 -1.47 -10.26
N THR A 55 -6.60 -1.79 -10.69
CA THR A 55 -7.19 -1.26 -11.93
C THR A 55 -8.58 -0.69 -11.67
N ILE A 56 -9.55 -1.53 -11.30
CA ILE A 56 -10.94 -1.16 -11.06
C ILE A 56 -11.56 -2.01 -9.93
N GLY A 57 -12.70 -1.55 -9.41
CA GLY A 57 -13.46 -2.25 -8.36
C GLY A 57 -12.78 -2.19 -6.99
N TYR A 58 -12.89 -3.29 -6.24
CA TYR A 58 -12.28 -3.41 -4.91
C TYR A 58 -10.75 -3.47 -4.98
N ARG A 59 -10.09 -2.91 -3.97
CA ARG A 59 -8.63 -3.03 -3.82
C ARG A 59 -8.24 -4.50 -3.68
N ASN A 60 -7.14 -4.87 -4.33
CA ASN A 60 -6.58 -6.22 -4.24
C ASN A 60 -5.74 -6.38 -2.95
N GLY A 61 -5.11 -7.55 -2.77
CA GLY A 61 -4.19 -7.82 -1.65
C GLY A 61 -2.72 -7.46 -1.92
N HIS A 62 -2.41 -6.79 -3.04
CA HIS A 62 -1.03 -6.59 -3.48
C HIS A 62 -0.49 -5.23 -3.04
N ARG A 63 0.68 -5.23 -2.40
CA ARG A 63 1.33 -4.00 -1.94
C ARG A 63 2.81 -4.03 -2.22
N ILE A 64 3.35 -2.84 -2.48
CA ILE A 64 4.78 -2.57 -2.38
C ILE A 64 5.08 -1.94 -1.02
N LEU A 65 6.18 -2.36 -0.41
CA LEU A 65 6.66 -1.91 0.88
C LEU A 65 8.08 -1.38 0.68
N PHE A 66 8.28 -0.12 1.00
CA PHE A 66 9.56 0.56 0.82
C PHE A 66 9.89 1.35 2.08
N PRO A 67 11.12 1.24 2.61
CA PRO A 67 11.56 2.06 3.71
C PRO A 67 12.18 3.38 3.20
N ASN A 68 12.45 4.28 4.12
CA ASN A 68 13.20 5.51 3.88
C ASN A 68 14.69 5.29 3.51
N ASP A 69 15.21 4.06 3.55
CA ASP A 69 16.64 3.74 3.42
C ASP A 69 16.96 2.65 2.36
N GLY A 70 16.02 2.31 1.47
CA GLY A 70 16.34 1.74 0.15
C GLY A 70 16.00 0.28 -0.15
N LEU A 71 15.58 -0.54 0.83
CA LEU A 71 15.09 -1.90 0.52
C LEU A 71 13.75 -1.87 -0.22
N LEU A 72 13.37 -2.94 -0.91
CA LEU A 72 12.08 -3.01 -1.58
C LEU A 72 11.47 -4.40 -1.45
N PHE A 73 10.25 -4.44 -0.92
CA PHE A 73 9.50 -5.68 -0.74
C PHE A 73 8.15 -5.58 -1.43
N VAL A 74 7.61 -6.73 -1.81
CA VAL A 74 6.21 -6.87 -2.25
C VAL A 74 5.50 -7.96 -1.49
N THR A 75 4.21 -7.77 -1.28
CA THR A 75 3.27 -8.82 -0.88
C THR A 75 2.22 -8.96 -1.97
N TYR A 76 1.83 -10.20 -2.26
CA TYR A 76 0.73 -10.53 -3.18
C TYR A 76 -0.44 -11.19 -2.45
N ASP A 77 -0.35 -11.32 -1.13
CA ASP A 77 -1.25 -12.11 -0.31
C ASP A 77 -1.69 -11.33 0.94
N HIS A 78 -1.77 -9.99 0.82
CA HIS A 78 -2.25 -9.11 1.87
C HIS A 78 -1.44 -9.24 3.18
N TYR A 79 -0.13 -9.00 3.07
CA TYR A 79 0.83 -8.96 4.17
C TYR A 79 1.08 -10.33 4.87
N ILE A 80 0.74 -11.45 4.21
CA ILE A 80 1.02 -12.79 4.74
C ILE A 80 2.48 -13.17 4.46
N THR A 81 2.94 -13.03 3.22
CA THR A 81 4.34 -13.22 2.83
C THR A 81 4.89 -11.98 2.13
N PHE A 82 6.21 -11.85 2.18
CA PHE A 82 6.95 -10.76 1.55
C PHE A 82 8.07 -11.33 0.69
N LYS A 83 8.28 -10.74 -0.48
CA LYS A 83 9.40 -11.02 -1.36
C LYS A 83 10.23 -9.76 -1.52
N GLU A 84 11.52 -9.89 -1.25
CA GLU A 84 12.51 -8.86 -1.55
C GLU A 84 12.72 -8.79 -3.07
N ILE A 85 12.86 -7.58 -3.60
CA ILE A 85 13.05 -7.32 -5.04
C ILE A 85 14.47 -6.84 -5.37
N VAL A 86 15.18 -6.26 -4.40
CA VAL A 86 16.47 -5.58 -4.59
C VAL A 86 17.56 -6.15 -3.70
#